data_AF-A0A1V5J298-F1
#
_entry.id   AF-A0A1V5J298-F1
#
_cell.length_a   1.000
_cell.length_b   1.000
_cell.length_c   1.000
_cell.angle_alpha   90.00
_cell.angle_beta   90.00
_cell.angle_gamma   90.00
#
_symmetry.space_group_name_H-M   'P 1'
#
loop_
_entity.id
_entity.type
_entity.pdbx_description
1 polymer ?
#
loop_
_entity_poly.entity_id
_entity_poly.type
_entity_poly.pdbx_seq_one_letter_code
_entity_poly.pdbx_strand_id
1 'polypeptide(L)'
;MHLKRPRRLAAQETQDQMASLTQVHRSTCVDKHHRQPEVPSILPETPPTLEEAVRLIGKLGGHLGRKHDGMPGVKTLWRGMQRLKDILQALSIIYQVPLLSLDMGNV
;
A
#
# COMPACT_ATOMS: atom_id res chain seq x y z
N MET A 1 -25.75 -32.53 -45.25
CA MET A 1 -24.56 -32.95 -44.49
C MET A 1 -23.36 -32.11 -44.91
N HIS A 2 -22.97 -31.07 -44.14
CA HIS A 2 -21.58 -30.59 -44.01
C HIS A 2 -21.54 -29.38 -43.04
N LEU A 3 -21.32 -29.65 -41.75
CA LEU A 3 -20.89 -28.63 -40.80
C LEU A 3 -19.35 -28.56 -40.86
N LYS A 4 -18.80 -27.49 -41.45
CA LYS A 4 -17.39 -27.12 -41.26
C LYS A 4 -17.31 -25.97 -40.27
N ARG A 5 -16.61 -26.28 -39.17
CA ARG A 5 -16.49 -25.54 -37.90
C ARG A 5 -15.88 -24.14 -38.10
N PRO A 6 -16.44 -23.05 -37.54
CA PRO A 6 -15.70 -21.82 -37.37
C PRO A 6 -14.75 -21.95 -36.18
N ARG A 7 -13.46 -22.18 -36.46
CA ARG A 7 -12.34 -22.20 -35.51
C ARG A 7 -11.89 -20.77 -35.19
N ARG A 8 -12.84 -19.90 -34.85
CA ARG A 8 -12.62 -18.44 -34.69
C ARG A 8 -13.51 -17.85 -33.58
N LEU A 9 -13.58 -18.54 -32.44
CA LEU A 9 -14.28 -18.04 -31.25
C LEU A 9 -13.31 -17.86 -30.06
N ALA A 10 -12.30 -18.73 -29.93
CA ALA A 10 -11.36 -18.65 -28.81
C ALA A 10 -10.41 -17.43 -28.83
N ALA A 11 -10.08 -16.89 -30.00
CA ALA A 11 -9.17 -15.73 -30.10
C ALA A 11 -9.86 -14.39 -29.81
N GLN A 12 -11.18 -14.32 -30.02
CA GLN A 12 -11.95 -13.11 -29.76
C GLN A 12 -12.29 -13.00 -28.28
N GLU A 13 -12.63 -14.12 -27.62
CA GLU A 13 -12.86 -14.17 -26.18
C GLU A 13 -11.65 -13.71 -25.39
N THR A 14 -10.43 -14.07 -25.82
CA THR A 14 -9.23 -13.58 -25.14
C THR A 14 -9.11 -12.06 -25.30
N GLN A 15 -9.35 -11.50 -26.50
CA GLN A 15 -9.29 -10.06 -26.77
C GLN A 15 -10.34 -9.26 -25.98
N ASP A 16 -11.54 -9.81 -25.81
CA ASP A 16 -12.61 -9.18 -25.02
C ASP A 16 -12.31 -9.27 -23.50
N GLN A 17 -11.65 -10.35 -23.06
CA GLN A 17 -11.22 -10.52 -21.66
C GLN A 17 -10.08 -9.56 -21.29
N MET A 18 -9.11 -9.33 -22.19
CA MET A 18 -8.00 -8.39 -21.93
C MET A 18 -8.42 -6.91 -22.06
N ALA A 19 -9.43 -6.59 -22.89
CA ALA A 19 -10.05 -5.26 -22.93
C ALA A 19 -10.81 -4.95 -21.62
N SER A 20 -11.42 -5.96 -21.00
CA SER A 20 -12.11 -5.83 -19.71
C SER A 20 -11.14 -5.61 -18.53
N LEU A 21 -9.92 -6.18 -18.61
CA LEU A 21 -8.88 -5.99 -17.59
C LEU A 21 -8.17 -4.62 -17.70
N THR A 22 -8.19 -3.97 -18.86
CA THR A 22 -7.63 -2.61 -19.02
C THR A 22 -8.61 -1.49 -18.67
N GLN A 23 -9.92 -1.76 -18.63
CA GLN A 23 -10.94 -0.78 -18.22
C GLN A 23 -10.84 -0.40 -16.73
N VAL A 24 -10.38 -1.32 -15.87
CA VAL A 24 -10.21 -1.06 -14.42
C VAL A 24 -9.03 -0.11 -14.13
N HIS A 25 -8.10 0.05 -15.07
CA HIS A 25 -6.87 0.82 -14.86
C HIS A 25 -6.94 2.28 -15.36
N ARG A 26 -8.10 2.74 -15.87
CA ARG A 26 -8.25 4.09 -16.44
C ARG A 26 -9.07 5.05 -15.57
N SER A 27 -9.35 4.69 -14.32
CA SER A 27 -10.31 5.41 -13.45
C SER A 27 -9.77 5.68 -12.04
N THR A 28 -8.50 6.02 -11.89
CA THR A 28 -8.03 6.70 -10.67
C THR A 28 -7.31 7.99 -11.04
N CYS A 29 -7.98 8.80 -11.85
CA CYS A 29 -7.74 10.23 -11.92
C CYS A 29 -8.40 10.88 -10.69
N VAL A 30 -7.75 10.80 -9.52
CA VAL A 30 -8.01 11.64 -8.33
C VAL A 30 -9.49 11.96 -8.07
N ASP A 31 -10.34 10.93 -8.03
CA ASP A 31 -11.76 11.13 -7.74
C ASP A 31 -12.02 11.09 -6.23
N LYS A 32 -12.56 12.20 -5.77
CA LYS A 32 -12.66 12.71 -4.39
C LYS A 32 -13.59 11.91 -3.48
N HIS A 33 -13.33 10.61 -3.24
CA HIS A 33 -14.06 9.79 -2.27
C HIS A 33 -13.13 9.12 -1.24
N HIS A 34 -12.13 9.84 -0.74
CA HIS A 34 -11.52 9.49 0.54
C HIS A 34 -12.51 9.79 1.66
N ARG A 35 -13.43 8.85 1.93
CA ARG A 35 -13.99 8.70 3.27
C ARG A 35 -12.79 8.38 4.17
N GLN A 36 -12.19 9.41 4.77
CA GLN A 36 -11.18 9.19 5.78
C GLN A 36 -11.87 8.47 6.94
N PRO A 37 -11.37 7.31 7.39
CA PRO A 37 -11.83 6.75 8.66
C PRO A 37 -11.56 7.82 9.71
N GLU A 38 -12.55 8.15 10.53
CA GLU A 38 -12.45 9.18 11.55
C GLU A 38 -11.28 8.85 12.49
N VAL A 39 -10.16 9.52 12.24
CA VAL A 39 -8.91 9.19 12.92
C VAL A 39 -9.00 9.77 14.31
N PRO A 40 -8.74 8.98 15.37
CA PRO A 40 -8.77 9.48 16.74
C PRO A 40 -7.87 10.72 16.86
N SER A 41 -8.24 11.68 17.73
CA SER A 41 -7.67 13.04 17.81
C SER A 41 -6.18 13.13 18.23
N ILE A 42 -5.47 12.00 18.15
CA ILE A 42 -4.03 11.86 18.31
C ILE A 42 -3.24 12.27 17.05
N LEU A 43 -3.91 12.39 15.89
CA LEU A 43 -3.25 12.89 14.68
C LEU A 43 -3.17 14.42 14.67
N PRO A 44 -2.08 15.00 14.15
CA PRO A 44 -2.00 16.44 13.98
C PRO A 44 -3.07 16.92 13.00
N GLU A 45 -3.71 18.05 13.33
CA GLU A 45 -4.76 18.68 12.52
C GLU A 45 -4.26 19.06 11.12
N THR A 46 -2.98 19.44 11.03
CA THR A 46 -2.31 19.71 9.77
C THR A 46 -1.34 18.58 9.43
N PRO A 47 -1.45 17.97 8.24
CA PRO A 47 -0.49 16.96 7.82
C PRO A 47 0.88 17.60 7.63
N PRO A 48 1.98 16.87 7.93
CA PRO A 48 3.32 17.39 7.70
C PRO A 48 3.54 17.67 6.21
N THR A 49 4.32 18.69 5.93
CA THR A 49 4.78 18.99 4.57
C THR A 49 5.63 17.85 4.01
N LEU A 50 5.82 17.82 2.69
CA LEU A 50 6.67 16.81 2.06
C LEU A 50 8.11 16.83 2.61
N GLU A 51 8.65 18.02 2.84
CA GLU A 51 10.00 18.17 3.39
C GLU A 51 10.09 17.58 4.80
N GLU A 52 9.11 17.89 5.66
CA GLU A 52 9.04 17.37 7.02
C GLU A 52 8.87 15.85 7.02
N ALA A 53 7.98 15.31 6.17
CA ALA A 53 7.80 13.87 6.02
C ALA A 53 9.10 13.17 5.61
N VAL A 54 9.84 13.74 4.65
CA VAL A 54 11.15 13.23 4.22
C VAL A 54 12.16 13.26 5.36
N ARG A 55 12.19 14.33 6.16
CA ARG A 55 13.06 14.43 7.35
C ARG A 55 12.68 13.42 8.43
N LEU A 56 11.39 13.16 8.66
CA LEU A 56 10.90 12.16 9.60
C LEU A 56 11.32 10.74 9.19
N ILE A 57 11.12 10.38 7.91
CA ILE A 57 11.58 9.09 7.38
C ILE A 57 13.11 9.01 7.46
N GLY A 58 13.81 10.10 7.16
CA GLY A 58 15.26 10.20 7.33
C GLY A 58 15.71 9.89 8.75
N LYS A 59 15.02 10.41 9.78
CA LYS A 59 15.32 10.14 11.19
C LYS A 59 15.21 8.65 11.52
N LEU A 60 14.18 7.96 11.02
CA LEU A 60 14.05 6.51 11.14
C LEU A 60 15.22 5.75 10.48
N GLY A 61 15.80 6.32 9.42
CA GLY A 61 16.97 5.79 8.73
C GLY A 61 18.33 6.14 9.35
N GLY A 62 18.36 6.92 10.44
CA GLY A 62 19.59 7.36 11.13
C GLY A 62 20.06 8.78 10.80
N HIS A 63 19.22 9.62 10.16
CA HIS A 63 19.51 11.04 9.99
C HIS A 63 19.35 11.79 11.32
N LEU A 64 20.42 12.42 11.81
CA LEU A 64 20.40 13.15 13.08
C LEU A 64 19.54 14.43 13.03
N GLY A 65 19.49 15.09 11.86
CA GLY A 65 18.69 16.30 11.67
C GLY A 65 19.23 17.51 12.41
N ARG A 66 20.56 17.70 12.47
CA ARG A 66 21.15 18.94 13.02
C ARG A 66 20.89 20.10 12.05
N LYS A 67 20.96 21.34 12.56
CA LYS A 67 20.65 22.58 11.84
C LYS A 67 21.36 22.73 10.47
N HIS A 68 22.51 22.09 10.28
CA HIS A 68 23.32 22.18 9.06
C HIS A 68 23.56 20.84 8.34
N ASP A 69 22.86 19.76 8.73
CA ASP A 69 23.04 18.44 8.09
C ASP A 69 22.36 18.34 6.71
N GLY A 70 21.57 19.34 6.31
CA GLY A 70 20.86 19.36 5.02
C GLY A 70 19.68 18.38 4.96
N MET A 71 19.39 17.86 3.78
CA MET A 71 18.34 16.85 3.56
C MET A 71 18.91 15.43 3.65
N PRO A 72 18.14 14.45 4.13
CA PRO A 72 18.59 13.06 4.17
C PRO A 72 18.85 12.52 2.76
N GLY A 73 19.97 11.82 2.58
CA GLY A 73 20.30 11.18 1.31
C GLY A 73 19.45 9.93 1.02
N VAL A 74 19.48 9.47 -0.23
CA VAL A 74 18.67 8.34 -0.73
C VAL A 74 18.88 7.05 0.07
N LYS A 75 20.12 6.74 0.49
CA LYS A 75 20.43 5.55 1.30
C LYS A 75 19.75 5.61 2.67
N THR A 76 19.76 6.77 3.30
CA THR A 76 19.13 6.99 4.60
C THR A 76 17.62 6.92 4.48
N LEU A 77 17.04 7.50 3.42
CA LEU A 77 15.62 7.42 3.15
C LEU A 77 15.16 5.98 2.92
N TRP A 78 15.90 5.21 2.11
CA TRP A 78 15.58 3.80 1.86
C TRP A 78 15.57 2.98 3.15
N ARG A 79 16.59 3.16 4.02
CA ARG A 79 16.63 2.52 5.34
C ARG A 79 15.42 2.91 6.19
N GLY A 80 15.07 4.20 6.22
CA GLY A 80 13.91 4.69 6.96
C GLY A 80 12.60 4.08 6.47
N MET A 81 12.42 3.94 5.16
CA MET A 81 11.23 3.32 4.56
C MET A 81 11.14 1.82 4.88
N GLN A 82 12.25 1.09 4.85
CA GLN A 82 12.27 -0.32 5.28
C GLN A 82 11.86 -0.44 6.76
N ARG A 83 12.43 0.39 7.64
CA ARG A 83 12.08 0.40 9.07
C ARG A 83 10.62 0.75 9.31
N LEU A 84 10.09 1.73 8.58
CA LEU A 84 8.67 2.09 8.67
C LEU A 84 7.78 0.91 8.25
N LYS A 85 8.13 0.24 7.14
CA LYS A 85 7.40 -0.95 6.69
C LYS A 85 7.41 -2.06 7.73
N ASP A 86 8.56 -2.34 8.35
CA ASP A 86 8.68 -3.37 9.38
C ASP A 86 7.80 -3.05 10.60
N ILE A 87 7.78 -1.79 11.04
CA ILE A 87 6.94 -1.34 12.16
C ILE A 87 5.46 -1.52 11.82
N LEU A 88 5.03 -1.09 10.63
CA LEU A 88 3.65 -1.27 10.18
C LEU A 88 3.26 -2.74 10.09
N GLN A 89 4.17 -3.60 9.62
CA GLN A 89 3.93 -5.04 9.60
C GLN A 89 3.79 -5.61 11.01
N ALA A 90 4.67 -5.24 11.94
CA ALA A 90 4.58 -5.67 13.34
C ALA A 90 3.26 -5.21 13.98
N LEU A 91 2.86 -3.96 13.78
CA LEU A 91 1.58 -3.44 14.25
C LEU A 91 0.41 -4.20 13.62
N SER A 92 0.44 -4.47 12.32
CA SER A 92 -0.61 -5.26 11.67
C SER A 92 -0.77 -6.63 12.31
N ILE A 93 0.33 -7.30 12.66
CA ILE A 93 0.29 -8.58 13.36
C ILE A 93 -0.34 -8.40 14.75
N ILE A 94 0.11 -7.41 15.52
CA ILE A 94 -0.40 -7.13 16.87
C ILE A 94 -1.91 -6.87 16.86
N TYR A 95 -2.40 -6.08 15.90
CA TYR A 95 -3.82 -5.73 15.79
C TYR A 95 -4.66 -6.81 15.10
N GLN A 96 -4.05 -7.77 14.41
CA GLN A 96 -4.76 -8.79 13.62
C GLN A 96 -4.85 -10.16 14.32
N VAL A 97 -4.17 -10.43 15.45
CA VAL A 97 -4.35 -11.71 16.18
C VAL A 97 -5.80 -11.84 16.64
N PRO A 98 -6.61 -12.75 16.08
CA PRO A 98 -7.87 -13.13 16.67
C PRO A 98 -7.54 -14.04 17.85
N LEU A 99 -8.18 -13.80 19.00
CA LEU A 99 -8.06 -14.59 20.23
C LEU A 99 -8.68 -15.99 20.04
N LEU A 100 -8.13 -16.82 19.15
CA LEU A 100 -8.66 -18.15 18.80
C LEU A 100 -7.53 -19.19 18.58
N SER A 101 -6.52 -19.18 19.45
CA SER A 101 -5.53 -20.28 19.50
C SER A 101 -5.33 -20.87 20.89
N LEU A 102 -6.27 -20.62 21.82
CA LEU A 102 -6.38 -21.36 23.08
C LEU A 102 -7.69 -22.15 23.11
N ASP A 103 -7.83 -23.07 22.15
CA ASP A 103 -8.59 -24.31 22.37
C ASP A 103 -7.62 -25.48 22.15
N MET A 104 -6.78 -25.71 23.15
CA MET A 104 -6.13 -27.00 23.38
C MET A 104 -6.96 -27.66 24.48
N GLY A 105 -8.01 -28.39 24.09
CA GLY A 105 -9.00 -28.89 25.05
C GLY A 105 -9.96 -29.94 24.54
N ASN A 106 -9.54 -30.82 23.61
CA ASN A 106 -10.27 -32.06 23.32
C ASN A 106 -9.34 -33.27 23.48
N VAL A 107 -9.26 -33.75 24.72
CA VAL A 107 -9.03 -35.17 25.09
C VAL A 107 -10.30 -35.72 25.70
#